data_AF-A0AAV1DYP9-F1
#
_entry.id   AF-A0AAV1DYP9-F1
#
_cell.length_a   1.000
_cell.length_b   1.000
_cell.length_c   1.000
_cell.angle_alpha   90.00
_cell.angle_beta   90.00
_cell.angle_gamma   90.00
#
_symmetry.space_group_name_H-M   'P 1'
#
loop_
_entity.id
_entity.type
_entity.pdbx_description
1 polymer ?
#
loop_
_entity_poly.entity_id
_entity_poly.type
_entity_poly.pdbx_seq_one_letter_code
_entity_poly.pdbx_strand_id
1 'polypeptide(L)'
;MAVGVSQVRVLELEASGDDIPRFASLAHCDPESRAGEPVPDLSSYGYNFPVLEKLLTCSQNCFATLTSLKLVNFNIDEEGGIMDHVLSNCRFLEELSLKGGTGLKNLNIVNLSSLKYLSSGSCWDLGKLKIISAPNLVHFEHKGFPEHPLPFMWLDFCFEDVPLLSQVTMDTNYLLSFMGVRRKHEVYSNQLEKVFMHISCYSEFDNVVNFDYRRTFPTMRCLKQLDMFITTVPGASLIFFVLCIKSCPFLSTLFVQFAEEKITQNDKVEATIRTSLRH
;
A
#
# COMPACT_ATOMS: atom_id res chain seq x y z
N MET A 1 38.74 4.26 -27.29
CA MET A 1 37.77 5.30 -26.87
C MET A 1 36.50 4.58 -26.45
N ALA A 2 36.23 4.54 -25.14
CA ALA A 2 35.01 3.95 -24.61
C ALA A 2 33.83 4.88 -24.96
N VAL A 3 32.90 4.39 -25.77
CA VAL A 3 31.64 5.07 -26.04
C VAL A 3 30.85 5.04 -24.74
N GLY A 4 30.64 6.21 -24.14
CA GLY A 4 29.88 6.36 -22.90
C GLY A 4 28.45 5.89 -23.12
N VAL A 5 28.13 4.69 -22.63
CA VAL A 5 26.75 4.24 -22.53
C VAL A 5 26.12 5.09 -21.42
N SER A 6 25.16 5.93 -21.79
CA SER A 6 24.38 6.71 -20.82
C SER A 6 23.72 5.74 -19.83
N GLN A 7 24.12 5.79 -18.56
CA GLN A 7 23.60 4.90 -17.52
C GLN A 7 22.36 5.53 -16.91
N VAL A 8 21.19 4.95 -17.14
CA VAL A 8 19.94 5.38 -16.50
C VAL A 8 19.99 4.97 -15.03
N ARG A 9 19.90 5.95 -14.12
CA ARG A 9 19.87 5.73 -12.67
C ARG A 9 18.47 5.83 -12.09
N VAL A 10 17.64 6.69 -12.65
CA VAL A 10 16.26 6.90 -12.22
C VAL A 10 15.37 6.69 -13.43
N LEU A 11 14.36 5.85 -13.26
CA LEU A 11 13.34 5.59 -14.26
C LEU A 11 11.98 5.83 -13.61
N GLU A 12 11.34 6.90 -14.04
CA GLU A 12 9.98 7.24 -13.65
C GLU A 12 9.10 7.18 -14.90
N LEU A 13 8.11 6.30 -14.87
CA LEU A 13 7.16 6.09 -15.94
C LEU A 13 5.78 6.34 -15.36
N GLU A 14 5.18 7.44 -15.81
CA GLU A 14 3.83 7.83 -15.46
C GLU A 14 3.01 7.85 -16.74
N ALA A 15 1.95 7.04 -16.79
CA ALA A 15 0.95 7.19 -17.84
C ALA A 15 0.04 8.36 -17.46
N SER A 16 0.12 9.46 -18.23
CA SER A 16 -0.86 10.54 -18.14
C SER A 16 -2.09 10.17 -18.97
N GLY A 17 -3.16 9.79 -18.29
CA GLY A 17 -4.51 9.70 -18.84
C GLY A 17 -5.47 10.26 -17.83
N ASP A 18 -6.29 11.23 -18.25
CA ASP A 18 -7.34 11.85 -17.42
C ASP A 18 -8.48 10.87 -17.03
N ASP A 19 -8.39 9.60 -17.45
CA ASP A 19 -9.35 8.53 -17.21
C ASP A 19 -8.82 7.49 -16.21
N ILE A 20 -8.42 7.93 -15.02
CA ILE A 20 -8.60 7.04 -13.85
C ILE A 20 -10.13 6.94 -13.69
N PRO A 21 -10.76 5.76 -13.78
CA PRO A 21 -12.20 5.70 -13.68
C PRO A 21 -12.61 6.24 -12.30
N ARG A 22 -13.23 7.42 -12.30
CA ARG A 22 -14.00 7.90 -11.15
C ARG A 22 -15.19 6.97 -11.04
N PHE A 23 -15.06 5.89 -10.27
CA PHE A 23 -16.18 5.02 -9.95
C PHE A 23 -17.09 5.74 -8.93
N ALA A 24 -17.77 6.78 -9.38
CA ALA A 24 -18.92 7.29 -8.68
C ALA A 24 -20.05 6.25 -8.74
N SER A 25 -20.50 5.80 -7.57
CA SER A 25 -21.84 5.23 -7.34
C SER A 25 -22.15 3.87 -7.96
N LEU A 26 -21.71 2.78 -7.32
CA LEU A 26 -22.39 1.47 -7.43
C LEU A 26 -22.73 0.84 -6.06
N ALA A 27 -22.91 1.66 -5.03
CA ALA A 27 -23.37 1.23 -3.71
C ALA A 27 -24.81 1.70 -3.43
N HIS A 28 -25.73 1.52 -4.37
CA HIS A 28 -27.19 1.59 -4.12
C HIS A 28 -27.94 0.88 -5.27
N CYS A 29 -27.81 -0.44 -5.36
CA CYS A 29 -28.76 -1.26 -6.10
C CYS A 29 -28.93 -2.61 -5.39
N ASP A 30 -30.20 -2.96 -5.14
CA ASP A 30 -30.66 -4.21 -4.53
C ASP A 30 -29.96 -5.47 -5.09
N PRO A 31 -29.67 -6.48 -4.23
CA PRO A 31 -29.00 -7.72 -4.65
C PRO A 31 -29.87 -8.67 -5.49
N GLU A 32 -31.13 -8.34 -5.78
CA GLU A 32 -32.04 -9.22 -6.53
C GLU A 32 -32.28 -8.85 -8.00
N SER A 33 -31.71 -7.74 -8.51
CA SER A 33 -31.89 -7.36 -9.92
C SER A 33 -30.56 -7.29 -10.67
N ARG A 34 -29.96 -8.44 -11.02
CA ARG A 34 -29.05 -8.58 -12.19
C ARG A 34 -28.63 -10.04 -12.43
N ALA A 35 -29.60 -10.89 -12.77
CA ALA A 35 -29.29 -12.05 -13.59
C ALA A 35 -29.19 -11.57 -15.04
N GLY A 36 -27.98 -11.25 -15.51
CA GLY A 36 -27.73 -11.06 -16.94
C GLY A 36 -27.03 -9.77 -17.38
N GLU A 37 -26.44 -8.97 -16.48
CA GLU A 37 -25.52 -7.92 -16.94
C GLU A 37 -24.06 -8.34 -16.84
N PRO A 38 -23.26 -8.10 -17.90
CA PRO A 38 -21.85 -8.45 -17.89
C PRO A 38 -21.14 -7.59 -16.84
N VAL A 39 -20.34 -8.24 -16.00
CA VAL A 39 -19.30 -7.58 -15.22
C VAL A 39 -18.51 -6.68 -16.18
N PRO A 40 -18.35 -5.37 -15.91
CA PRO A 40 -17.63 -4.49 -16.82
C PRO A 40 -16.23 -5.04 -17.03
N ASP A 41 -15.88 -5.30 -18.28
CA ASP A 41 -14.57 -5.76 -18.69
C ASP A 41 -13.56 -4.63 -18.45
N LEU A 42 -12.85 -4.72 -17.32
CA LEU A 42 -11.85 -3.75 -16.89
C LEU A 42 -10.65 -3.68 -17.86
N SER A 43 -10.51 -4.64 -18.79
CA SER A 43 -9.48 -4.59 -19.83
C SER A 43 -9.74 -3.50 -20.89
N SER A 44 -10.97 -2.97 -20.96
CA SER A 44 -11.35 -1.95 -21.96
C SER A 44 -11.03 -0.50 -21.59
N TYR A 45 -10.59 -0.22 -20.35
CA TYR A 45 -10.24 1.14 -19.89
C TYR A 45 -8.78 1.55 -20.15
N GLY A 46 -8.07 0.77 -20.97
CA GLY A 46 -7.31 1.32 -22.09
C GLY A 46 -6.23 2.37 -21.82
N TYR A 47 -5.37 2.20 -20.82
CA TYR A 47 -4.02 2.79 -20.88
C TYR A 47 -2.95 1.69 -20.87
N ASN A 48 -2.45 1.39 -22.08
CA ASN A 48 -1.40 0.41 -22.34
C ASN A 48 -0.03 1.12 -22.44
N PHE A 49 0.44 1.68 -21.33
CA PHE A 49 1.80 2.20 -21.25
C PHE A 49 2.33 2.20 -19.81
N PRO A 50 3.60 1.84 -19.57
CA PRO A 50 4.53 1.19 -20.50
C PRO A 50 4.26 -0.32 -20.60
N VAL A 51 4.19 -0.88 -21.81
CA VAL A 51 4.34 -2.33 -22.00
C VAL A 51 5.79 -2.66 -21.63
N LEU A 52 6.02 -3.01 -20.37
CA LEU A 52 7.36 -3.28 -19.82
C LEU A 52 8.09 -4.34 -20.67
N GLU A 53 7.39 -5.25 -21.33
CA GLU A 53 7.96 -6.20 -22.29
C GLU A 53 8.79 -5.53 -23.40
N LYS A 54 8.33 -4.38 -23.92
CA LYS A 54 9.06 -3.63 -24.95
C LYS A 54 10.31 -2.95 -24.41
N LEU A 55 10.34 -2.60 -23.13
CA LEU A 55 11.55 -2.10 -22.48
C LEU A 55 12.57 -3.23 -22.29
N LEU A 56 12.10 -4.45 -22.03
CA LEU A 56 12.93 -5.64 -21.87
C LEU A 56 13.55 -6.13 -23.19
N THR A 57 12.86 -5.99 -24.31
CA THR A 57 13.40 -6.40 -25.62
C THR A 57 14.52 -5.50 -26.12
N CYS A 58 14.65 -4.26 -25.62
CA CYS A 58 15.63 -3.30 -26.14
C CYS A 58 17.04 -3.42 -25.53
N SER A 59 17.29 -4.20 -24.48
CA SER A 59 18.65 -4.27 -23.89
C SER A 59 18.79 -5.27 -22.74
N GLN A 60 19.77 -6.17 -22.83
CA GLN A 60 20.12 -7.13 -21.76
C GLN A 60 20.76 -6.51 -20.51
N ASN A 61 20.83 -5.18 -20.35
CA ASN A 61 21.53 -4.53 -19.24
C ASN A 61 21.06 -3.09 -18.89
N CYS A 62 19.95 -2.57 -19.44
CA CYS A 62 19.60 -1.16 -19.21
C CYS A 62 19.27 -0.81 -17.76
N PHE A 63 18.93 -1.81 -16.93
CA PHE A 63 18.63 -1.58 -15.52
C PHE A 63 19.77 -1.92 -14.57
N ALA A 64 20.92 -2.33 -15.09
CA ALA A 64 22.07 -2.74 -14.27
C ALA A 64 22.65 -1.61 -13.42
N THR A 65 22.25 -0.37 -13.66
CA THR A 65 22.65 0.86 -12.95
C THR A 65 21.48 1.58 -12.29
N LEU A 66 20.27 1.02 -12.42
CA LEU A 66 19.06 1.66 -11.94
C LEU A 66 19.02 1.62 -10.40
N THR A 67 18.83 2.78 -9.80
CA THR A 67 18.74 2.98 -8.34
C THR A 67 17.34 3.38 -7.91
N SER A 68 16.49 3.91 -8.80
CA SER A 68 15.09 4.23 -8.50
C SER A 68 14.19 3.86 -9.67
N LEU A 69 13.13 3.10 -9.38
CA LEU A 69 12.09 2.71 -10.33
C LEU A 69 10.74 3.17 -9.78
N LYS A 70 10.06 4.04 -10.54
CA LYS A 70 8.72 4.53 -10.22
C LYS A 70 7.80 4.24 -11.38
N LEU A 71 6.76 3.46 -11.13
CA LEU A 71 5.72 3.16 -12.09
C LEU A 71 4.39 3.69 -11.54
N VAL A 72 3.74 4.56 -12.30
CA VAL A 72 2.45 5.17 -11.97
C VAL A 72 1.47 4.89 -13.11
N ASN A 73 0.28 4.40 -12.76
CA ASN A 73 -0.78 4.03 -13.69
C ASN A 73 -0.30 3.03 -14.75
N PHE A 74 0.23 1.89 -14.30
CA PHE A 74 0.80 0.87 -15.18
C PHE A 74 -0.12 -0.35 -15.31
N ASN A 75 -0.01 -1.06 -16.42
CA ASN A 75 -0.66 -2.36 -16.62
C ASN A 75 0.41 -3.42 -16.87
N ILE A 76 0.36 -4.54 -16.14
CA ILE A 76 1.28 -5.66 -16.31
C ILE A 76 0.47 -6.91 -16.57
N ASP A 77 0.79 -7.59 -17.68
CA ASP A 77 0.37 -8.96 -17.86
C ASP A 77 1.21 -9.86 -16.95
N GLU A 78 0.56 -10.48 -15.97
CA GLU A 78 1.21 -11.40 -15.03
C GLU A 78 1.72 -12.68 -15.71
N GLU A 79 1.12 -13.08 -16.84
CA GLU A 79 1.47 -14.32 -17.54
C GLU A 79 2.92 -14.30 -18.04
N GLY A 80 3.49 -13.11 -18.25
CA GLY A 80 4.87 -12.91 -18.71
C GLY A 80 5.93 -12.79 -17.60
N GLY A 81 5.57 -12.76 -16.31
CA GLY A 81 6.54 -12.60 -15.21
C GLY A 81 7.40 -11.33 -15.32
N ILE A 82 6.85 -10.28 -15.94
CA ILE A 82 7.60 -9.11 -16.39
C ILE A 82 8.20 -8.34 -15.21
N MET A 83 7.43 -8.16 -14.13
CA MET A 83 7.88 -7.47 -12.93
C MET A 83 9.06 -8.23 -12.28
N ASP A 84 8.96 -9.54 -12.14
CA ASP A 84 10.03 -10.37 -11.59
C ASP A 84 11.30 -10.26 -12.44
N HIS A 85 11.15 -10.27 -13.77
CA HIS A 85 12.26 -10.09 -14.68
C HIS A 85 12.92 -8.70 -14.52
N VAL A 86 12.14 -7.61 -14.47
CA VAL A 86 12.66 -6.25 -14.26
C VAL A 86 13.42 -6.18 -12.95
N LEU A 87 12.80 -6.61 -11.84
CA LEU A 87 13.41 -6.56 -10.52
C LEU A 87 14.71 -7.40 -10.44
N SER A 88 14.75 -8.56 -11.09
CA SER A 88 15.94 -9.42 -11.12
C SER A 88 17.16 -8.75 -11.80
N ASN A 89 16.93 -7.78 -12.70
CA ASN A 89 17.99 -7.04 -13.39
C ASN A 89 18.39 -5.74 -12.68
N CYS A 90 17.66 -5.31 -11.65
CA CYS A 90 17.85 -4.05 -10.93
C CYS A 90 18.66 -4.24 -9.63
N ARG A 91 19.89 -4.77 -9.71
CA ARG A 91 20.70 -5.12 -8.51
C ARG A 91 21.05 -3.95 -7.57
N PHE A 92 21.04 -2.73 -8.07
CA PHE A 92 21.34 -1.51 -7.29
C PHE A 92 20.09 -0.71 -6.94
N LEU A 93 18.90 -1.30 -7.11
CA LEU A 93 17.64 -0.60 -6.85
C LEU A 93 17.56 -0.24 -5.37
N GLU A 94 17.52 1.05 -5.08
CA GLU A 94 17.36 1.62 -3.73
C GLU A 94 15.91 2.02 -3.45
N GLU A 95 15.15 2.37 -4.49
CA GLU A 95 13.76 2.82 -4.40
C GLU A 95 12.89 2.11 -5.44
N LEU A 96 11.78 1.52 -4.98
CA LEU A 96 10.72 0.97 -5.82
C LEU A 96 9.39 1.62 -5.44
N SER A 97 8.74 2.28 -6.39
CA SER A 97 7.39 2.83 -6.24
C SER A 97 6.46 2.28 -7.30
N LEU A 98 5.38 1.65 -6.88
CA LEU A 98 4.35 1.09 -7.75
C LEU A 98 3.01 1.71 -7.36
N LYS A 99 2.41 2.51 -8.24
CA LYS A 99 1.14 3.17 -7.99
C LYS A 99 0.15 2.97 -9.13
N GLY A 100 -1.12 2.77 -8.81
CA GLY A 100 -2.18 2.72 -9.84
C GLY A 100 -2.07 1.51 -10.77
N GLY A 101 -1.52 0.39 -10.30
CA GLY A 101 -1.24 -0.78 -11.13
C GLY A 101 -2.49 -1.64 -11.42
N THR A 102 -2.63 -2.14 -12.64
CA THR A 102 -3.56 -3.21 -13.01
C THR A 102 -2.80 -4.46 -13.49
N GLY A 103 -3.42 -5.63 -13.36
CA GLY A 103 -2.89 -6.94 -13.74
C GLY A 103 -1.84 -7.54 -12.79
N LEU A 104 -1.22 -6.74 -11.92
CA LEU A 104 -0.26 -7.20 -10.92
C LEU A 104 -0.97 -7.87 -9.72
N LYS A 105 -1.05 -9.20 -9.67
CA LYS A 105 -1.69 -9.93 -8.56
C LYS A 105 -0.73 -10.29 -7.43
N ASN A 106 0.52 -10.57 -7.76
CA ASN A 106 1.57 -10.98 -6.85
C ASN A 106 2.82 -10.13 -7.11
N LEU A 107 3.31 -9.47 -6.06
CA LEU A 107 4.60 -8.80 -6.09
C LEU A 107 5.59 -9.58 -5.22
N ASN A 108 6.60 -10.19 -5.84
CA ASN A 108 7.67 -10.88 -5.13
C ASN A 108 8.98 -10.09 -5.26
N ILE A 109 9.44 -9.53 -4.15
CA ILE A 109 10.73 -8.86 -4.06
C ILE A 109 11.70 -9.86 -3.43
N VAL A 110 12.67 -10.32 -4.21
CA VAL A 110 13.63 -11.35 -3.79
C VAL A 110 15.05 -10.86 -4.02
N ASN A 111 15.88 -10.91 -2.98
CA ASN A 111 17.32 -10.59 -3.04
C ASN A 111 17.66 -9.16 -3.52
N LEU A 112 16.79 -8.18 -3.27
CA LEU A 112 17.09 -6.76 -3.53
C LEU A 112 17.83 -6.14 -2.36
N SER A 113 19.12 -6.48 -2.22
CA SER A 113 19.95 -6.04 -1.10
C SER A 113 20.16 -4.53 -1.01
N SER A 114 20.05 -3.80 -2.12
CA SER A 114 20.21 -2.33 -2.14
C SER A 114 18.93 -1.57 -1.77
N LEU A 115 17.77 -2.25 -1.73
CA LEU A 115 16.46 -1.62 -1.59
C LEU A 115 16.33 -1.00 -0.20
N LYS A 116 16.07 0.31 -0.16
CA LYS A 116 15.87 1.11 1.07
C LYS A 116 14.43 1.56 1.23
N TYR A 117 13.76 1.82 0.11
CA TYR A 117 12.40 2.36 0.06
C TYR A 117 11.52 1.52 -0.87
N LEU A 118 10.40 1.05 -0.35
CA LEU A 118 9.36 0.39 -1.13
C LEU A 118 8.03 1.09 -0.88
N SER A 119 7.35 1.49 -1.95
CA SER A 119 5.97 1.97 -1.89
C SER A 119 5.11 1.24 -2.90
N SER A 120 3.94 0.81 -2.45
CA SER A 120 2.88 0.25 -3.28
C SER A 120 1.59 0.99 -2.96
N GLY A 121 0.83 1.39 -3.97
CA GLY A 121 -0.48 1.95 -3.71
C GLY A 121 -1.43 1.85 -4.88
N SER A 122 -2.72 1.80 -4.57
CA SER A 122 -3.77 1.78 -5.59
C SER A 122 -3.53 0.72 -6.69
N CYS A 123 -3.00 -0.46 -6.34
CA CYS A 123 -2.87 -1.57 -7.28
C CYS A 123 -4.12 -2.44 -7.17
N TRP A 124 -4.94 -2.47 -8.22
CA TRP A 124 -6.29 -3.04 -8.20
C TRP A 124 -6.32 -4.55 -8.01
N ASP A 125 -5.39 -5.25 -8.66
CA ASP A 125 -5.42 -6.72 -8.68
C ASP A 125 -4.50 -7.35 -7.63
N LEU A 126 -3.74 -6.53 -6.89
CA LEU A 126 -2.71 -7.00 -5.97
C LEU A 126 -3.34 -7.75 -4.79
N GLY A 127 -3.19 -9.07 -4.78
CA GLY A 127 -3.63 -9.96 -3.70
C GLY A 127 -2.50 -10.41 -2.79
N LYS A 128 -1.24 -10.32 -3.21
CA LYS A 128 -0.08 -10.72 -2.40
C LYS A 128 1.14 -9.84 -2.64
N LEU A 129 1.78 -9.43 -1.54
CA LEU A 129 3.09 -8.77 -1.54
C LEU A 129 4.05 -9.57 -0.64
N LYS A 130 5.10 -10.14 -1.25
CA LYS A 130 6.14 -10.88 -0.55
C LYS A 130 7.49 -10.19 -0.71
N ILE A 131 8.18 -9.95 0.40
CA ILE A 131 9.55 -9.44 0.46
C ILE A 131 10.42 -10.48 1.12
N ILE A 132 11.45 -10.96 0.42
CA ILE A 132 12.41 -11.95 0.88
C ILE A 132 13.82 -11.39 0.68
N SER A 133 14.56 -11.26 1.78
CA SER A 133 15.96 -10.79 1.78
C SER A 133 16.11 -9.41 1.13
N ALA A 134 15.56 -8.41 1.82
CA ALA A 134 15.79 -6.99 1.55
C ALA A 134 16.43 -6.36 2.80
N PRO A 135 17.70 -6.71 3.12
CA PRO A 135 18.33 -6.38 4.40
C PRO A 135 18.45 -4.89 4.67
N ASN A 136 18.52 -4.07 3.62
CA ASN A 136 18.63 -2.61 3.73
C ASN A 136 17.29 -1.88 3.64
N LEU A 137 16.16 -2.59 3.60
CA LEU A 137 14.84 -1.96 3.51
C LEU A 137 14.57 -1.23 4.82
N VAL A 138 14.48 0.10 4.76
CA VAL A 138 14.25 0.97 5.93
C VAL A 138 12.80 1.40 6.01
N HIS A 139 12.17 1.63 4.85
CA HIS A 139 10.85 2.21 4.74
C HIS A 139 9.95 1.39 3.81
N PHE A 140 8.77 1.03 4.31
CA PHE A 140 7.72 0.39 3.52
C PHE A 140 6.44 1.23 3.58
N GLU A 141 5.82 1.48 2.44
CA GLU A 141 4.54 2.16 2.33
C GLU A 141 3.56 1.32 1.53
N HIS A 142 2.40 1.06 2.12
CA HIS A 142 1.24 0.58 1.39
C HIS A 142 0.05 1.53 1.56
N LYS A 143 -0.50 2.01 0.45
CA LYS A 143 -1.70 2.86 0.42
C LYS A 143 -2.71 2.32 -0.58
N GLY A 144 -3.76 1.66 -0.11
CA GLY A 144 -4.90 1.28 -0.94
C GLY A 144 -5.74 2.46 -1.40
N PHE A 145 -6.91 2.17 -1.96
CA PHE A 145 -7.81 3.18 -2.49
C PHE A 145 -8.53 3.93 -1.35
N PRO A 146 -8.37 5.26 -1.24
CA PRO A 146 -9.06 6.04 -0.20
C PRO A 146 -10.59 5.99 -0.35
N GLU A 147 -11.06 6.03 -1.60
CA GLU A 147 -12.48 6.19 -1.98
C GLU A 147 -13.24 4.85 -2.05
N HIS A 148 -12.53 3.74 -2.22
CA HIS A 148 -13.11 2.40 -2.34
C HIS A 148 -12.29 1.40 -1.53
N PRO A 149 -12.42 1.41 -0.20
CA PRO A 149 -11.90 0.36 0.64
C PRO A 149 -12.82 -0.84 0.41
N LEU A 150 -12.52 -1.64 -0.60
CA LEU A 150 -13.23 -2.87 -0.86
C LEU A 150 -12.95 -3.78 0.35
N PRO A 151 -13.90 -3.99 1.28
CA PRO A 151 -13.65 -4.70 2.54
C PRO A 151 -13.32 -6.18 2.33
N PHE A 152 -13.45 -6.65 1.08
CA PHE A 152 -13.29 -8.03 0.66
C PHE A 152 -11.96 -8.32 -0.03
N MET A 153 -11.13 -7.30 -0.31
CA MET A 153 -9.83 -7.52 -0.94
C MET A 153 -8.75 -7.70 0.14
N TRP A 154 -8.59 -8.96 0.56
CA TRP A 154 -7.55 -9.32 1.52
C TRP A 154 -6.20 -9.35 0.81
N LEU A 155 -5.33 -8.39 1.13
CA LEU A 155 -3.94 -8.38 0.68
C LEU A 155 -3.06 -9.13 1.68
N ASP A 156 -2.41 -10.19 1.22
CA ASP A 156 -1.45 -10.96 2.02
C ASP A 156 -0.06 -10.31 1.96
N PHE A 157 0.43 -9.88 3.12
CA PHE A 157 1.77 -9.33 3.27
C PHE A 157 2.69 -10.33 3.96
N CYS A 158 3.85 -10.58 3.37
CA CYS A 158 4.85 -11.47 3.92
C CYS A 158 6.24 -10.83 3.84
N PHE A 159 6.89 -10.71 4.99
CA PHE A 159 8.22 -10.13 5.12
C PHE A 159 9.16 -11.18 5.72
N GLU A 160 10.27 -11.42 5.04
CA GLU A 160 11.33 -12.34 5.46
C GLU A 160 12.68 -11.62 5.29
N ASP A 161 13.50 -11.62 6.35
CA ASP A 161 14.84 -11.01 6.34
C ASP A 161 14.85 -9.52 5.93
N VAL A 162 14.21 -8.70 6.78
CA VAL A 162 14.16 -7.22 6.67
C VAL A 162 14.63 -6.52 7.96
N PRO A 163 15.84 -6.83 8.47
CA PRO A 163 16.32 -6.39 9.79
C PRO A 163 16.41 -4.88 10.03
N LEU A 164 16.38 -4.05 8.98
CA LEU A 164 16.47 -2.58 9.09
C LEU A 164 15.14 -1.85 8.88
N LEU A 165 14.04 -2.57 8.64
CA LEU A 165 12.71 -1.98 8.47
C LEU A 165 12.29 -1.28 9.76
N SER A 166 12.32 0.05 9.74
CA SER A 166 12.05 0.89 10.91
C SER A 166 10.84 1.79 10.70
N GLN A 167 10.39 1.95 9.45
CA GLN A 167 9.27 2.82 9.11
C GLN A 167 8.25 2.09 8.26
N VAL A 168 6.99 2.15 8.68
CA VAL A 168 5.88 1.57 7.91
C VAL A 168 4.73 2.56 7.79
N THR A 169 4.22 2.71 6.57
CA THR A 169 2.92 3.35 6.29
C THR A 169 1.89 2.29 5.95
N MET A 170 0.79 2.25 6.68
CA MET A 170 -0.30 1.29 6.51
C MET A 170 -1.60 2.00 6.17
N ASP A 171 -2.37 1.44 5.25
CA ASP A 171 -3.78 1.77 5.08
C ASP A 171 -4.66 0.85 5.92
N THR A 172 -5.99 1.00 5.79
CA THR A 172 -6.98 0.13 6.43
C THR A 172 -6.75 -1.35 6.13
N ASN A 173 -6.47 -1.74 4.88
CA ASN A 173 -6.33 -3.14 4.49
C ASN A 173 -5.08 -3.78 5.07
N TYR A 174 -3.95 -3.08 5.02
CA TYR A 174 -2.72 -3.55 5.63
C TYR A 174 -2.85 -3.61 7.16
N LEU A 175 -3.51 -2.63 7.79
CA LEU A 175 -3.79 -2.66 9.22
C LEU A 175 -4.59 -3.92 9.62
N LEU A 176 -5.60 -4.30 8.83
CA LEU A 176 -6.38 -5.53 9.07
C LEU A 176 -5.51 -6.79 8.98
N SER A 177 -4.62 -6.86 7.98
CA SER A 177 -3.65 -7.94 7.82
C SER A 177 -2.69 -8.01 9.03
N PHE A 178 -2.19 -6.84 9.43
CA PHE A 178 -1.26 -6.65 10.55
C PHE A 178 -1.83 -7.16 11.89
N MET A 179 -3.12 -6.92 12.13
CA MET A 179 -3.83 -7.41 13.32
C MET A 179 -4.29 -8.88 13.19
N GLY A 180 -4.73 -9.28 11.99
CA GLY A 180 -5.36 -10.58 11.75
C GLY A 180 -4.38 -11.75 11.74
N VAL A 181 -3.15 -11.54 11.25
CA VAL A 181 -2.13 -12.60 11.12
C VAL A 181 -0.84 -12.22 11.85
N ARG A 182 -0.98 -11.91 13.14
CA ARG A 182 0.08 -11.41 14.02
C ARG A 182 1.46 -12.06 13.82
N ARG A 183 1.53 -13.40 13.72
CA ARG A 183 2.79 -14.14 13.54
C ARG A 183 3.59 -13.72 12.30
N LYS A 184 2.93 -13.30 11.21
CA LYS A 184 3.60 -12.84 9.98
C LYS A 184 4.33 -11.52 10.17
N HIS A 185 3.88 -10.70 11.13
CA HIS A 185 4.37 -9.35 11.35
C HIS A 185 5.27 -9.24 12.58
N GLU A 186 5.27 -10.25 13.46
CA GLU A 186 6.17 -10.32 14.63
C GLU A 186 7.66 -10.27 14.24
N VAL A 187 8.00 -10.74 13.04
CA VAL A 187 9.38 -10.79 12.53
C VAL A 187 10.04 -9.42 12.35
N TYR A 188 9.26 -8.35 12.14
CA TYR A 188 9.76 -6.99 11.97
C TYR A 188 9.07 -5.94 12.85
N SER A 189 7.91 -6.23 13.44
CA SER A 189 7.17 -5.25 14.27
C SER A 189 7.98 -4.71 15.46
N ASN A 190 8.85 -5.52 16.06
CA ASN A 190 9.64 -5.13 17.22
C ASN A 190 10.71 -4.06 16.93
N GLN A 191 11.14 -3.91 15.67
CA GLN A 191 12.17 -2.95 15.24
C GLN A 191 11.58 -1.68 14.62
N LEU A 192 10.26 -1.62 14.43
CA LEU A 192 9.59 -0.41 13.94
C LEU A 192 9.80 0.75 14.91
N GLU A 193 10.28 1.88 14.41
CA GLU A 193 10.46 3.13 15.17
C GLU A 193 9.37 4.16 14.85
N LYS A 194 8.87 4.15 13.61
CA LYS A 194 7.80 5.05 13.15
C LYS A 194 6.74 4.28 12.37
N VAL A 195 5.48 4.52 12.71
CA VAL A 195 4.33 4.00 11.98
C VAL A 195 3.39 5.14 11.61
N PHE A 196 3.00 5.19 10.34
CA PHE A 196 1.95 6.06 9.83
C PHE A 196 0.75 5.20 9.44
N MET A 197 -0.45 5.53 9.92
CA MET A 197 -1.67 4.82 9.59
C MET A 197 -2.65 5.76 8.89
N HIS A 198 -3.13 5.35 7.72
CA HIS A 198 -4.25 5.98 7.02
C HIS A 198 -5.47 5.08 7.14
N ILE A 199 -6.36 5.43 8.06
CA ILE A 199 -7.47 4.57 8.47
C ILE A 199 -8.75 5.21 7.98
N SER A 200 -9.58 4.42 7.32
CA SER A 200 -10.91 4.83 6.91
C SER A 200 -11.94 3.94 7.60
N CYS A 201 -12.64 4.51 8.57
CA CYS A 201 -13.63 3.86 9.43
C CYS A 201 -15.04 4.06 8.86
N TYR A 202 -15.43 3.17 7.95
CA TYR A 202 -16.81 3.10 7.44
C TYR A 202 -17.69 2.27 8.37
N SER A 203 -19.01 2.38 8.24
CA SER A 203 -19.97 1.51 8.94
C SER A 203 -19.67 0.01 8.73
N GLU A 204 -19.12 -0.34 7.57
CA GLU A 204 -18.67 -1.69 7.24
C GLU A 204 -17.38 -2.09 7.98
N PHE A 205 -16.52 -1.13 8.37
CA PHE A 205 -15.35 -1.40 9.19
C PHE A 205 -15.76 -1.86 10.59
N ASP A 206 -16.81 -1.31 11.19
CA ASP A 206 -17.36 -1.80 12.46
C ASP A 206 -18.00 -3.21 12.32
N ASN A 207 -18.47 -3.57 11.12
CA ASN A 207 -19.05 -4.90 10.84
C ASN A 207 -17.98 -5.96 10.50
N VAL A 208 -16.96 -5.62 9.71
CA VAL A 208 -15.83 -6.49 9.32
C VAL A 208 -14.85 -6.64 10.47
N VAL A 209 -14.60 -5.52 11.15
CA VAL A 209 -13.98 -5.46 12.45
C VAL A 209 -15.09 -5.39 13.47
N ASN A 210 -15.95 -6.42 13.47
CA ASN A 210 -16.53 -6.88 14.71
C ASN A 210 -15.32 -7.19 15.59
N PHE A 211 -14.85 -6.18 16.35
CA PHE A 211 -13.56 -6.15 17.03
C PHE A 211 -13.56 -7.32 18.00
N ASP A 212 -13.21 -8.49 17.50
CA ASP A 212 -12.92 -9.63 18.31
C ASP A 212 -11.71 -9.17 19.09
N TYR A 213 -11.92 -8.81 20.36
CA TYR A 213 -10.90 -8.35 21.27
C TYR A 213 -9.71 -9.33 21.38
N ARG A 214 -9.84 -10.53 20.80
CA ARG A 214 -8.74 -11.48 20.58
C ARG A 214 -7.73 -11.05 19.52
N ARG A 215 -8.13 -10.26 18.51
CA ARG A 215 -7.20 -9.66 17.55
C ARG A 215 -6.40 -8.58 18.27
N THR A 216 -5.10 -8.80 18.36
CA THR A 216 -4.17 -7.89 19.04
C THR A 216 -3.07 -7.50 18.10
N PHE A 217 -2.69 -6.22 18.15
CA PHE A 217 -1.51 -5.74 17.47
C PHE A 217 -0.28 -6.51 17.97
N PRO A 218 0.66 -6.89 17.09
CA PRO A 218 1.97 -7.32 17.54
C PRO A 218 2.60 -6.22 18.40
N THR A 219 3.40 -6.61 19.39
CA THR A 219 4.11 -5.64 20.22
C THR A 219 5.14 -4.89 19.37
N MET A 220 5.13 -3.57 19.43
CA MET A 220 6.08 -2.71 18.72
C MET A 220 7.01 -2.05 19.74
N ARG A 221 8.01 -2.82 20.19
CA ARG A 221 8.89 -2.43 21.31
C ARG A 221 9.84 -1.26 21.00
N CYS A 222 10.13 -0.96 19.75
CA CYS A 222 10.98 0.17 19.39
C CYS A 222 10.20 1.39 18.92
N LEU A 223 8.85 1.33 18.90
CA LEU A 223 8.04 2.37 18.30
C LEU A 223 8.08 3.65 19.15
N LYS A 224 8.60 4.72 18.55
CA LYS A 224 8.72 6.06 19.15
C LYS A 224 7.64 6.99 18.63
N GLN A 225 7.26 6.86 17.36
CA GLN A 225 6.30 7.73 16.70
C GLN A 225 5.16 6.95 16.06
N LEU A 226 3.93 7.34 16.40
CA LEU A 226 2.69 6.84 15.79
C LEU A 226 1.90 8.03 15.25
N ASP A 227 1.78 8.09 13.93
CA ASP A 227 0.98 9.09 13.23
C ASP A 227 -0.27 8.40 12.68
N MET A 228 -1.45 8.94 12.98
CA MET A 228 -2.72 8.37 12.53
C MET A 228 -3.56 9.46 11.85
N PHE A 229 -3.90 9.21 10.59
CA PHE A 229 -4.87 9.98 9.83
C PHE A 229 -6.12 9.12 9.68
N ILE A 230 -7.23 9.59 10.25
CA ILE A 230 -8.46 8.81 10.36
C ILE A 230 -9.58 9.55 9.65
N THR A 231 -10.13 8.90 8.63
CA THR A 231 -11.42 9.28 8.03
C THR A 231 -12.50 8.49 8.73
N THR A 232 -13.48 9.15 9.35
CA THR A 232 -14.50 8.48 10.17
C THR A 232 -15.87 9.11 10.01
N VAL A 233 -16.91 8.30 10.26
CA VAL A 233 -18.29 8.78 10.40
C VAL A 233 -18.61 9.17 11.85
N PRO A 234 -19.59 10.07 12.08
CA PRO A 234 -20.04 10.41 13.42
C PRO A 234 -20.47 9.18 14.23
N GLY A 235 -19.97 9.06 15.46
CA GLY A 235 -20.33 7.98 16.39
C GLY A 235 -19.52 6.69 16.25
N ALA A 236 -18.56 6.62 15.31
CA ALA A 236 -17.68 5.46 15.17
C ALA A 236 -16.83 5.21 16.43
N SER A 237 -16.53 3.93 16.67
CA SER A 237 -15.76 3.52 17.85
C SER A 237 -14.27 3.84 17.72
N LEU A 238 -13.73 4.50 18.74
CA LEU A 238 -12.30 4.79 18.88
C LEU A 238 -11.58 3.72 19.74
N ILE A 239 -12.16 2.52 19.92
CA ILE A 239 -11.55 1.51 20.78
C ILE A 239 -10.25 0.94 20.21
N PHE A 240 -10.13 0.91 18.88
CA PHE A 240 -8.96 0.37 18.20
C PHE A 240 -7.68 1.16 18.51
N PHE A 241 -7.80 2.49 18.72
CA PHE A 241 -6.68 3.34 19.10
C PHE A 241 -6.06 2.89 20.42
N VAL A 242 -6.92 2.55 21.38
CA VAL A 242 -6.50 2.08 22.69
C VAL A 242 -5.74 0.76 22.55
N LEU A 243 -6.19 -0.14 21.66
CA LEU A 243 -5.49 -1.40 21.40
C LEU A 243 -4.14 -1.17 20.71
N CYS A 244 -4.06 -0.25 19.76
CA CYS A 244 -2.82 0.09 19.06
C CYS A 244 -1.79 0.68 20.03
N ILE A 245 -2.18 1.71 20.79
CA ILE A 245 -1.31 2.41 21.76
C ILE A 245 -0.81 1.43 22.84
N LYS A 246 -1.67 0.52 23.31
CA LYS A 246 -1.27 -0.53 24.29
C LYS A 246 -0.16 -1.45 23.77
N SER A 247 -0.02 -1.61 22.47
CA SER A 247 1.05 -2.41 21.86
C SER A 247 2.36 -1.64 21.66
N CYS A 248 2.41 -0.36 22.02
CA CYS A 248 3.56 0.54 21.82
C CYS A 248 4.13 1.04 23.16
N PRO A 249 4.84 0.20 23.94
CA PRO A 249 5.24 0.53 25.31
C PRO A 249 6.23 1.70 25.45
N PHE A 250 6.90 2.10 24.37
CA PHE A 250 7.91 3.18 24.36
C PHE A 250 7.50 4.35 23.46
N LEU A 251 6.21 4.47 23.16
CA LEU A 251 5.68 5.54 22.32
C LEU A 251 5.92 6.90 22.98
N SER A 252 6.67 7.77 22.31
CA SER A 252 6.97 9.13 22.79
C SER A 252 6.15 10.20 22.07
N THR A 253 5.74 9.93 20.83
CA THR A 253 5.01 10.87 19.99
C THR A 253 3.77 10.20 19.40
N LEU A 254 2.62 10.78 19.69
CA LEU A 254 1.33 10.39 19.12
C LEU A 254 0.74 11.58 18.35
N PHE A 255 0.55 11.42 17.05
CA PHE A 255 -0.18 12.38 16.22
C PHE A 255 -1.47 11.74 15.74
N VAL A 256 -2.59 12.44 15.95
CA VAL A 256 -3.91 11.99 15.52
C VAL A 256 -4.58 13.13 14.78
N GLN A 257 -4.99 12.86 13.55
CA GLN A 257 -5.77 13.76 12.73
C GLN A 257 -7.05 13.06 12.31
N PHE A 258 -8.18 13.70 12.60
CA PHE A 258 -9.49 13.27 12.14
C PHE A 258 -9.89 14.06 10.90
N ALA A 259 -10.42 13.36 9.91
CA ALA A 259 -11.15 13.89 8.80
C ALA A 259 -12.58 13.34 8.87
N GLU A 260 -13.56 14.22 8.79
CA GLU A 260 -14.95 13.79 8.64
C GLU A 260 -15.16 13.41 7.18
N GLU A 261 -15.72 12.22 6.96
CA GLU A 261 -16.16 11.86 5.62
C GLU A 261 -17.36 12.75 5.26
N LYS A 262 -17.16 13.66 4.30
CA LYS A 262 -18.27 14.40 3.71
C LYS A 262 -19.11 13.43 2.90
N ILE A 263 -20.13 12.86 3.53
CA ILE A 263 -21.26 12.30 2.80
C ILE A 263 -21.78 13.47 1.95
N THR A 264 -21.57 13.41 0.64
CA THR A 264 -22.02 14.47 -0.27
C THR A 264 -23.54 14.55 -0.29
N GLN A 265 -24.09 15.34 0.63
CA GLN A 265 -25.13 16.31 0.34
C GLN A 265 -24.65 17.63 0.93
N ASN A 266 -24.39 18.60 0.04
CA ASN A 266 -24.09 20.01 0.31
C ASN A 266 -24.03 20.41 1.79
N ASP A 267 -22.83 20.53 2.35
CA ASP A 267 -22.34 21.79 2.92
C ASP A 267 -20.95 21.63 3.54
N LYS A 268 -20.14 22.70 3.43
CA LYS A 268 -18.80 22.78 4.00
C LYS A 268 -18.89 23.11 5.49
N VAL A 269 -18.42 22.20 6.33
CA VAL A 269 -17.82 22.56 7.63
C VAL A 269 -16.46 21.85 7.72
N GLU A 270 -15.38 22.62 7.83
CA GLU A 270 -14.06 22.12 8.19
C GLU A 270 -13.89 22.31 9.70
N ALA A 271 -13.95 21.22 10.47
CA ALA A 271 -13.53 21.21 11.86
C ALA A 271 -12.18 20.48 11.96
N THR A 272 -11.09 21.24 11.97
CA THR A 272 -9.75 20.70 12.28
C THR A 272 -9.57 20.68 13.79
N ILE A 273 -9.75 19.52 14.44
CA ILE A 273 -9.34 19.33 15.83
C ILE A 273 -7.91 18.79 15.82
N ARG A 274 -6.95 19.65 16.19
CA ARG A 274 -5.55 19.25 16.44
C ARG A 274 -5.37 19.00 17.93
N THR A 275 -5.28 17.73 18.33
CA THR A 275 -4.90 17.35 19.69
C THR A 275 -3.53 16.68 19.66
N SER A 276 -2.52 17.40 20.17
CA SER A 276 -1.22 16.83 20.51
C SER A 276 -1.30 16.31 21.93
N LEU A 277 -1.29 14.98 22.09
CA LEU A 277 -1.07 14.36 23.40
C LEU A 277 0.45 14.18 23.55
N ARG A 278 1.08 15.04 24.36
CA ARG A 278 2.44 14.82 24.85
C ARG A 278 2.32 14.07 26.18
N HIS A 279 2.89 12.86 26.23
CA HIS A 279 3.10 12.12 27.48
C HIS A 279 4.44 12.52 28.10
#